data_AF-A0A351UTF6-F1
#
_entry.id   AF-A0A351UTF6-F1
#
_cell.length_a   1.000
_cell.length_b   1.000
_cell.length_c   1.000
_cell.angle_alpha   90.00
_cell.angle_beta   90.00
_cell.angle_gamma   90.00
#
_symmetry.space_group_name_H-M   'P 1'
#
loop_
_entity.id
_entity.type
_entity.pdbx_description
1 polymer ?
#
loop_
_entity_poly.entity_id
_entity_poly.type
_entity_poly.pdbx_seq_one_letter_code
_entity_poly.pdbx_strand_id
1 'polypeptide(L)'
;MKNFIFISPNFPTNYWQFCRELKKNGLNVLGIGDQPYDELTQDLKDSLNEYYKVSNLENEDEVYRAVAFFIFKHGRIDWLESNN
;
A
#
# COMPACT_ATOMS: atom_id res chain seq x y z
N MET A 1 -16.74 -2.88 0.72
CA MET A 1 -15.57 -2.65 -0.17
C MET A 1 -14.47 -3.59 0.28
N LYS A 2 -13.72 -4.24 -0.64
CA LYS A 2 -12.65 -5.17 -0.23
C LYS A 2 -11.36 -4.41 0.07
N ASN A 3 -10.67 -4.78 1.14
CA ASN A 3 -9.42 -4.15 1.57
C ASN A 3 -8.23 -4.91 0.97
N PHE A 4 -7.40 -4.20 0.22
CA PHE A 4 -6.24 -4.76 -0.48
C PHE A 4 -4.98 -4.04 -0.01
N ILE A 5 -4.03 -4.76 0.58
CA ILE A 5 -2.70 -4.22 0.91
C ILE A 5 -1.74 -4.50 -0.25
N PHE A 6 -1.04 -3.47 -0.72
CA PHE A 6 0.05 -3.60 -1.68
C PHE A 6 1.35 -3.08 -1.06
N ILE A 7 2.33 -3.98 -0.91
CA ILE A 7 3.64 -3.69 -0.34
C ILE A 7 4.60 -3.29 -1.46
N SER A 8 5.37 -2.23 -1.22
CA SER A 8 6.29 -1.62 -2.19
C SER A 8 5.60 -1.08 -3.46
N PRO A 9 4.59 -0.20 -3.35
CA PRO A 9 3.83 0.28 -4.51
C PRO A 9 4.63 1.21 -5.44
N ASN A 10 5.81 1.65 -4.99
CA ASN A 10 6.70 2.55 -5.74
C ASN A 10 7.76 1.80 -6.57
N PHE A 11 7.92 0.48 -6.39
CA PHE A 11 8.95 -0.30 -7.08
C PHE A 11 8.40 -1.61 -7.67
N PRO A 12 8.70 -1.91 -8.95
CA PRO A 12 9.24 -1.02 -9.99
C PRO A 12 8.30 0.17 -10.29
N THR A 13 8.86 1.23 -10.89
CA THR A 13 8.20 2.56 -11.05
C THR A 13 6.84 2.55 -11.76
N ASN A 14 6.44 1.45 -12.41
CA ASN A 14 5.16 1.30 -13.09
C ASN A 14 4.08 0.55 -12.28
N TYR A 15 4.38 0.01 -11.09
CA TYR A 15 3.41 -0.79 -10.31
C TYR A 15 2.30 0.01 -9.66
N TRP A 16 2.43 1.32 -9.56
CA TRP A 16 1.29 2.18 -9.24
C TRP A 16 0.13 1.99 -10.23
N GLN A 17 0.39 1.57 -11.48
CA GLN A 17 -0.68 1.27 -12.44
C GLN A 17 -1.54 0.09 -11.99
N PHE A 18 -0.95 -0.91 -11.34
CA PHE A 18 -1.71 -2.02 -10.76
C PHE A 18 -2.61 -1.52 -9.63
N CYS A 19 -2.06 -0.71 -8.72
CA CYS A 19 -2.84 -0.05 -7.67
C CYS A 19 -3.99 0.79 -8.25
N ARG A 20 -3.72 1.53 -9.35
CA ARG A 20 -4.72 2.33 -10.05
C ARG A 20 -5.86 1.47 -10.56
N GLU A 21 -5.57 0.36 -11.23
CA GLU A 21 -6.61 -0.52 -11.77
C GLU A 21 -7.38 -1.24 -10.65
N LEU A 22 -6.74 -1.60 -9.52
CA LEU A 22 -7.45 -2.11 -8.34
C LEU A 22 -8.43 -1.07 -7.78
N LYS A 23 -7.98 0.18 -7.60
CA LYS A 23 -8.82 1.27 -7.09
C LYS A 23 -9.98 1.58 -8.03
N LYS A 24 -9.74 1.61 -9.35
CA LYS A 24 -10.80 1.77 -10.37
C LYS A 24 -11.85 0.66 -10.33
N ASN A 25 -11.46 -0.57 -9.97
CA ASN A 25 -12.37 -1.69 -9.77
C ASN A 25 -13.11 -1.65 -8.41
N GLY A 26 -12.98 -0.56 -7.65
CA GLY A 26 -13.71 -0.34 -6.42
C GLY A 26 -13.13 -1.06 -5.20
N LEU A 27 -11.85 -1.42 -5.22
CA LEU A 27 -11.14 -1.89 -4.02
C LEU A 27 -10.66 -0.69 -3.18
N ASN A 28 -10.53 -0.92 -1.87
CA ASN A 28 -9.83 -0.01 -0.97
C ASN A 28 -8.35 -0.40 -0.96
N VAL A 29 -7.52 0.37 -1.66
CA VAL A 29 -6.11 0.03 -1.91
C VAL A 29 -5.22 0.73 -0.88
N LEU A 30 -4.51 -0.05 -0.07
CA LEU A 30 -3.71 0.40 1.06
C LEU A 30 -2.23 0.11 0.77
N GLY A 31 -1.40 1.14 0.69
CA GLY A 31 0.02 1.01 0.38
C GLY A 31 0.89 0.92 1.63
N ILE A 32 1.87 0.03 1.64
CA ILE A 32 2.97 0.02 2.61
C ILE A 32 4.28 0.21 1.83
N GLY A 33 5.10 1.19 2.21
CA GLY A 33 6.38 1.44 1.55
C GLY A 33 7.37 2.15 2.47
N ASP A 34 8.62 2.24 2.03
CA ASP A 34 9.72 2.90 2.76
C ASP A 34 10.08 4.29 2.21
N GLN A 35 9.58 4.65 1.02
CA GLN A 35 9.76 5.98 0.46
C GLN A 35 8.94 7.05 1.21
N PRO A 36 9.51 8.23 1.50
CA PRO A 36 8.74 9.36 2.05
C PRO A 36 7.53 9.71 1.18
N TYR A 37 6.40 10.03 1.83
CA TYR A 37 5.12 10.28 1.15
C TYR A 37 5.20 11.45 0.18
N ASP A 38 5.88 12.53 0.58
CA ASP A 38 6.12 13.73 -0.20
C ASP A 38 6.92 13.45 -1.48
N GLU A 39 7.81 12.44 -1.46
CA GLU A 39 8.61 12.00 -2.60
C GLU A 39 7.84 11.05 -3.55
N LEU A 40 6.65 10.54 -3.18
CA LEU A 40 5.86 9.71 -4.09
C LEU A 40 5.32 10.54 -5.27
N THR A 41 5.26 9.92 -6.45
CA THR A 41 4.61 10.52 -7.62
C THR A 41 3.13 10.80 -7.35
N GLN A 42 2.57 11.82 -8.00
CA GLN A 42 1.14 12.12 -7.86
C GLN A 42 0.28 10.95 -8.33
N ASP A 43 0.68 10.29 -9.42
CA ASP A 43 0.01 9.09 -9.94
C ASP A 43 -0.11 7.98 -8.89
N LEU A 44 0.95 7.73 -8.11
CA LEU A 44 0.92 6.74 -7.06
C LEU A 44 0.03 7.17 -5.90
N LYS A 45 0.13 8.43 -5.45
CA LYS A 45 -0.75 8.98 -4.41
C LYS A 45 -2.22 8.82 -4.79
N ASP A 46 -2.57 9.16 -6.02
CA ASP A 46 -3.94 9.09 -6.52
C ASP A 46 -4.43 7.64 -6.69
N SER A 47 -3.50 6.69 -6.83
CA SER A 47 -3.77 5.26 -6.98
C SER A 47 -3.99 4.53 -5.66
N LEU A 48 -3.72 5.16 -4.51
CA LEU A 48 -3.90 4.60 -3.18
C LEU A 48 -5.05 5.30 -2.44
N ASN A 49 -5.69 4.59 -1.52
CA ASN A 49 -6.63 5.17 -0.56
C ASN A 49 -5.91 5.64 0.71
N GLU A 50 -4.84 4.94 1.10
CA GLU A 50 -3.97 5.33 2.20
C GLU A 50 -2.57 4.75 1.98
N TYR A 51 -1.56 5.44 2.50
CA TYR A 51 -0.17 5.02 2.46
C TYR A 51 0.41 5.03 3.87
N TYR A 52 1.05 3.93 4.27
CA TYR A 52 1.78 3.81 5.52
C TYR A 52 3.28 3.69 5.22
N LYS A 53 4.06 4.65 5.74
CA LYS A 53 5.51 4.70 5.55
C LYS A 53 6.21 3.94 6.68
N VAL A 54 6.95 2.89 6.34
CA VAL A 54 7.88 2.19 7.24
C VAL A 54 9.31 2.74 7.05
N SER A 55 10.22 2.42 7.94
CA SER A 55 11.63 2.79 7.82
C SER A 55 12.36 1.95 6.78
N ASN A 56 12.08 0.65 6.75
CA ASN A 56 12.66 -0.35 5.87
C ASN A 56 11.64 -1.48 5.67
N LEU A 57 11.41 -1.91 4.42
CA LEU A 57 10.50 -3.02 4.10
C LEU A 57 11.03 -4.40 4.50
N GLU A 58 12.33 -4.56 4.72
CA GLU A 58 12.93 -5.77 5.30
C GLU A 58 12.72 -5.89 6.81
N ASN A 59 12.28 -4.80 7.47
CA ASN A 59 11.90 -4.84 8.87
C ASN A 59 10.48 -5.41 9.01
N GLU A 60 10.38 -6.73 9.09
CA GLU A 60 9.11 -7.47 9.23
C GLU A 60 8.24 -6.93 10.38
N ASP A 61 8.87 -6.49 11.46
CA ASP A 61 8.23 -6.00 12.67
C ASP A 61 7.49 -4.67 12.45
N GLU A 62 8.03 -3.82 11.57
CA GLU A 62 7.36 -2.58 11.14
C GLU A 62 6.25 -2.86 10.13
N VAL A 63 6.50 -3.75 9.15
CA VAL A 63 5.50 -4.14 8.16
C VAL A 63 4.30 -4.80 8.83
N TYR A 64 4.54 -5.70 9.80
CA TYR A 64 3.50 -6.34 10.60
C TYR A 64 2.64 -5.30 11.35
N ARG A 65 3.28 -4.30 11.98
CA ARG A 65 2.57 -3.20 12.65
C ARG A 65 1.78 -2.34 11.68
N ALA A 66 2.27 -2.09 10.47
CA ALA A 66 1.53 -1.37 9.43
C ALA A 66 0.28 -2.14 8.96
N VAL A 67 0.39 -3.46 8.78
CA VAL A 67 -0.77 -4.33 8.49
C VAL A 67 -1.78 -4.30 9.65
N ALA A 68 -1.31 -4.40 10.89
CA ALA A 68 -2.17 -4.32 12.07
C ALA A 68 -2.89 -2.97 12.18
N PHE A 69 -2.20 -1.87 11.87
CA PHE A 69 -2.79 -0.53 11.80
C PHE A 69 -3.92 -0.48 10.76
N PHE A 70 -3.70 -1.04 9.57
CA PHE A 70 -4.74 -1.11 8.55
C PHE A 70 -5.91 -2.00 8.93
N ILE A 71 -5.69 -3.12 9.62
CA ILE A 71 -6.77 -3.95 10.18
C ILE A 71 -7.62 -3.15 11.16
N PHE A 72 -6.97 -2.42 12.07
CA PHE A 72 -7.66 -1.59 13.06
C PHE A 72 -8.52 -0.50 12.40
N LYS A 73 -7.99 0.17 11.36
CA LYS A 73 -8.64 1.32 10.73
C LYS A 73 -9.69 0.95 9.67
N HIS A 74 -9.40 -0.05 8.84
CA HIS A 74 -10.21 -0.41 7.67
C HIS A 74 -10.98 -1.73 7.84
N GLY A 75 -10.70 -2.49 8.90
CA GLY A 75 -11.26 -3.81 9.14
C GLY A 75 -10.45 -4.92 8.45
N ARG A 76 -11.08 -6.09 8.28
CA ARG A 76 -10.43 -7.29 7.73
C ARG A 76 -9.74 -6.99 6.38
N ILE A 77 -8.51 -7.46 6.22
CA ILE A 77 -7.79 -7.44 4.94
C ILE A 77 -8.21 -8.66 4.12
N ASP A 78 -8.63 -8.43 2.87
CA ASP A 78 -9.08 -9.47 1.95
C ASP A 78 -7.94 -10.03 1.11
N TRP A 79 -6.94 -9.19 0.81
CA TRP A 79 -5.75 -9.59 0.05
C TRP A 79 -4.54 -8.77 0.47
N LEU A 80 -3.36 -9.39 0.41
CA LEU A 80 -2.07 -8.76 0.59
C LEU A 80 -1.15 -9.24 -0.53
N GLU A 81 -0.56 -8.30 -1.27
CA GLU A 81 0.40 -8.55 -2.34
C GLU A 81 1.72 -7.84 -2.03
N SER A 82 2.84 -8.47 -2.34
CA SER A 82 4.18 -7.89 -2.19
C SER A 82 5.00 -8.11 -3.45
N ASN A 83 5.77 -7.10 -3.83
CA ASN A 83 6.84 -7.22 -4.83
C ASN A 83 8.23 -6.96 -4.26
N ASN A 84 8.33 -6.98 -2.93
CA ASN A 84 9.57 -7.13 -2.18
C ASN A 84 9.68 -8.57 -1.67
#